data_AF-A0A7K2D780-F1
#
_entry.id   AF-A0A7K2D780-F1
#
_cell.length_a   1.000
_cell.length_b   1.000
_cell.length_c   1.000
_cell.angle_alpha   90.00
_cell.angle_beta   90.00
_cell.angle_gamma   90.00
#
_symmetry.space_group_name_H-M   'P 1'
#
loop_
_entity.id
_entity.type
_entity.pdbx_description
1 polymer ?
#
loop_
_entity_poly.entity_id
_entity_poly.type
_entity_poly.pdbx_seq_one_letter_code
_entity_poly.pdbx_strand_id
1 'polypeptide(L)'
;MTKPTNVLLDPPLRAVAKRRADELGVSVSAYIRELIRSDDAAARAANGDITPLIGILGGGGEPSDVARDKHKMIGEAFGGELDRMLRSRGGSG
;
A
#
# COMPACT_ATOMS: atom_id res chain seq x y z
N MET A 1 22.15 2.99 29.39
CA MET A 1 21.37 2.19 30.37
C MET A 1 19.93 2.15 29.94
N THR A 2 19.36 0.97 29.72
CA THR A 2 17.91 0.81 29.53
C THR A 2 17.20 0.90 30.87
N LYS A 3 16.25 1.84 31.03
CA LYS A 3 15.45 2.02 32.26
C LYS A 3 14.18 1.16 32.16
N PRO A 4 13.80 0.39 33.19
CA PRO A 4 12.53 -0.34 33.18
C PRO A 4 11.35 0.64 33.17
N THR A 5 10.38 0.38 32.31
CA THR A 5 9.11 1.11 32.23
C THR A 5 8.00 0.24 32.81
N ASN A 6 7.36 0.73 33.87
CA ASN A 6 6.22 0.06 34.50
C ASN A 6 4.93 0.67 33.95
N VAL A 7 4.05 -0.17 33.41
CA VAL A 7 2.75 0.24 32.89
C VAL A 7 1.69 -0.61 33.57
N LEU A 8 0.68 0.04 34.16
CA LEU A 8 -0.49 -0.64 34.68
C LEU A 8 -1.45 -0.91 33.53
N LEU A 9 -1.89 -2.15 33.38
CA LEU A 9 -2.95 -2.52 32.45
C LEU A 9 -4.23 -2.75 33.25
N ASP A 10 -5.32 -2.13 32.80
CA ASP A 10 -6.64 -2.40 33.37
C ASP A 10 -6.98 -3.90 33.26
N PRO A 11 -7.77 -4.45 34.19
CA PRO A 11 -8.06 -5.89 34.23
C PRO A 11 -8.53 -6.49 32.89
N PRO A 12 -9.43 -5.83 32.11
CA PRO A 12 -9.84 -6.34 30.80
C PRO A 12 -8.69 -6.41 29.80
N LEU A 13 -7.86 -5.37 29.75
CA LEU A 13 -6.72 -5.30 28.83
C LEU A 13 -5.64 -6.31 29.21
N ARG A 14 -5.41 -6.50 30.52
CA ARG A 14 -4.50 -7.54 31.03
C ARG A 14 -4.98 -8.94 30.64
N ALA A 15 -6.28 -9.22 30.71
CA ALA A 15 -6.84 -10.50 30.32
C ALA A 15 -6.65 -10.77 28.82
N VAL A 16 -6.85 -9.76 27.97
CA VAL A 16 -6.58 -9.84 26.53
C VAL A 16 -5.10 -10.09 26.25
N ALA A 17 -4.19 -9.32 26.88
CA ALA A 17 -2.75 -9.47 26.69
C ALA A 17 -2.27 -10.87 27.12
N LYS A 18 -2.78 -11.39 28.23
CA LYS A 18 -2.49 -12.76 28.69
C LYS A 18 -2.96 -13.80 27.67
N ARG A 19 -4.23 -13.74 27.25
CA ARG A 19 -4.79 -14.68 26.28
C ARG A 19 -3.98 -14.71 24.98
N ARG A 20 -3.61 -13.53 24.43
CA ARG A 20 -2.80 -13.44 23.21
C ARG A 20 -1.38 -13.99 23.39
N ALA A 21 -0.76 -13.73 24.53
CA ALA A 21 0.56 -14.26 24.83
C ALA A 21 0.53 -15.80 24.96
N ASP A 22 -0.51 -16.34 25.60
CA ASP A 22 -0.74 -17.79 25.74
C ASP A 22 -0.97 -18.44 24.35
N GLU A 23 -1.79 -17.82 23.48
CA GLU A 23 -2.01 -18.26 22.09
C GLU A 23 -0.70 -18.35 21.27
N LEU A 24 0.27 -17.46 21.56
CA LEU A 24 1.56 -17.38 20.88
C LEU A 24 2.67 -18.19 21.59
N GLY A 25 2.40 -18.78 22.76
CA GLY A 25 3.39 -19.50 23.55
C GLY A 25 4.51 -18.61 24.11
N VAL A 26 4.25 -17.33 24.36
CA VAL A 26 5.23 -16.36 24.85
C VAL A 26 4.78 -15.69 26.16
N SER A 27 5.70 -15.00 26.84
CA SER A 27 5.31 -14.20 28.02
C SER A 27 4.55 -12.93 27.62
N VAL A 28 3.71 -12.41 28.52
CA VAL A 28 2.97 -11.15 28.33
C VAL A 28 3.91 -9.99 27.98
N SER A 29 5.05 -9.89 28.65
CA SER A 29 6.05 -8.85 28.37
C SER A 29 6.70 -9.02 26.99
N ALA A 30 6.89 -10.26 26.52
CA ALA A 30 7.38 -10.50 25.16
C ALA A 30 6.33 -10.08 24.12
N TYR A 31 5.07 -10.45 24.32
CA TYR A 31 3.96 -10.03 23.46
C TYR A 31 3.85 -8.50 23.37
N ILE A 32 3.90 -7.80 24.50
CA ILE A 32 3.84 -6.33 24.53
C ILE A 32 5.04 -5.69 23.80
N ARG A 33 6.24 -6.24 23.95
CA ARG A 33 7.42 -5.74 23.21
C ARG A 33 7.27 -5.91 21.71
N GLU A 34 6.71 -7.03 21.25
CA GLU A 34 6.46 -7.26 19.83
C GLU A 34 5.37 -6.32 19.29
N LEU A 35 4.32 -6.11 20.09
CA LEU A 35 3.24 -5.20 19.74
C LEU A 35 3.75 -3.77 19.54
N ILE A 36 4.58 -3.27 20.47
CA ILE A 36 5.20 -1.93 20.37
C ILE A 36 6.12 -1.85 19.15
N ARG A 37 6.91 -2.89 18.87
CA ARG A 37 7.79 -2.91 17.69
C ARG A 37 6.99 -2.86 16.39
N SER A 38 5.90 -3.62 16.33
CA SER A 38 5.02 -3.69 15.16
C SER A 38 4.31 -2.35 14.91
N ASP A 39 3.84 -1.71 15.99
CA ASP A 39 3.22 -0.39 15.95
C ASP A 39 4.20 0.70 15.48
N ASP A 40 5.42 0.74 16.04
CA ASP A 40 6.47 1.67 15.64
C ASP A 40 6.89 1.47 14.17
N ALA A 41 6.98 0.22 13.72
CA ALA A 41 7.27 -0.10 12.32
C ALA A 41 6.13 0.37 11.38
N ALA A 42 4.87 0.14 11.75
CA ALA A 42 3.72 0.59 10.97
C ALA A 42 3.63 2.11 10.90
N ALA A 43 3.87 2.81 12.02
CA ALA A 43 3.91 4.27 12.07
C ALA A 43 5.02 4.85 11.18
N ARG A 44 6.20 4.24 11.16
CA ARG A 44 7.29 4.65 10.25
C ARG A 44 6.98 4.38 8.79
N ALA A 45 6.33 3.26 8.47
CA ALA A 45 5.92 2.95 7.11
C ALA A 45 4.86 3.92 6.59
N ALA A 46 3.89 4.31 7.43
CA ALA A 46 2.87 5.30 7.08
C ALA A 46 3.45 6.70 6.84
N ASN A 47 4.55 7.03 7.51
CA ASN A 47 5.29 8.27 7.31
C ASN A 47 6.41 8.15 6.25
N GLY A 48 6.48 7.01 5.56
CA GLY A 48 7.44 6.80 4.47
C GLY A 48 7.11 7.65 3.26
N ASP A 49 8.13 8.21 2.64
CA ASP A 49 8.01 8.91 1.36
C ASP A 49 7.45 7.93 0.30
N ILE A 50 6.28 8.24 -0.26
CA ILE A 50 5.62 7.45 -1.31
C ILE A 50 6.21 7.67 -2.71
N THR A 51 7.15 8.61 -2.84
CA THR A 51 7.85 8.92 -4.10
C THR A 51 8.42 7.68 -4.82
N PRO A 52 8.99 6.66 -4.14
CA PRO A 52 9.46 5.44 -4.79
C PRO A 52 8.33 4.61 -5.43
N LEU A 53 7.12 4.60 -4.85
CA LEU A 53 5.96 3.90 -5.42
C LEU A 53 5.44 4.62 -6.68
N ILE A 54 5.51 5.95 -6.71
CA ILE A 54 5.22 6.76 -7.90
C ILE A 54 6.23 6.45 -9.02
N GLY A 55 7.51 6.30 -8.68
CA GLY A 55 8.57 5.94 -9.64
C GLY A 55 8.36 4.58 -10.31
N ILE A 56 7.79 3.59 -9.60
CA ILE A 56 7.48 2.26 -10.16
C ILE A 56 6.27 2.33 -11.10
N LEU A 57 5.26 3.14 -10.78
CA LEU A 57 4.10 3.40 -11.66
C LEU A 57 4.47 4.20 -12.93
N GLY A 58 5.60 4.93 -12.90
CA GLY A 58 6.14 5.66 -14.06
C GLY A 58 7.01 4.82 -15.01
N GLY A 59 7.25 3.54 -14.73
CA GLY A 59 8.24 2.72 -15.44
C GLY A 59 7.88 2.27 -16.87
N GLY A 60 6.77 2.74 -17.44
CA GLY A 60 6.24 2.25 -18.73
C GLY A 60 6.38 3.17 -19.95
N GLY A 61 6.89 4.40 -19.80
CA GLY A 61 7.01 5.36 -20.89
C GLY A 61 7.28 6.78 -20.40
N GLU A 62 7.29 7.75 -21.33
CA GLU A 62 7.37 9.18 -20.97
C GLU A 62 6.26 9.55 -19.98
N PRO A 63 6.54 10.39 -18.96
CA PRO A 63 5.53 10.83 -18.01
C PRO A 63 4.39 11.55 -18.75
N SER A 64 3.24 10.90 -18.87
CA SER A 64 2.03 11.52 -19.44
C SER A 64 1.24 12.19 -18.32
N ASP A 65 0.92 13.47 -18.48
CA ASP A 65 0.00 14.18 -17.58
C ASP A 65 -1.43 13.75 -17.89
N VAL A 66 -1.82 12.59 -17.34
CA VAL A 66 -3.15 12.00 -17.55
C VAL A 66 -4.27 12.96 -17.12
N ALA A 67 -4.05 13.80 -16.11
CA ALA A 67 -5.06 14.74 -15.65
C ALA A 67 -5.37 15.81 -16.71
N ARG A 68 -4.32 16.31 -17.38
CA ARG A 68 -4.44 17.29 -18.46
C ARG A 68 -4.90 16.67 -19.78
N ASP A 69 -4.37 15.50 -20.12
CA ASP A 69 -4.47 14.96 -21.49
C ASP A 69 -5.53 13.86 -21.67
N LYS A 70 -6.26 13.46 -20.61
CA LYS A 70 -7.25 12.37 -20.66
C LYS A 70 -8.20 12.42 -21.87
N HIS A 71 -8.66 13.61 -22.24
CA HIS A 71 -9.62 13.76 -23.34
C HIS A 71 -8.97 13.47 -24.70
N LYS A 72 -7.73 13.92 -24.90
CA LYS A 72 -6.93 13.63 -26.10
C LYS A 72 -6.60 12.14 -26.18
N MET A 73 -6.15 11.55 -25.07
CA MET A 73 -5.80 10.13 -24.98
C MET A 73 -7.00 9.22 -25.30
N ILE A 74 -8.18 9.56 -24.77
CA ILE A 74 -9.43 8.85 -25.10
C ILE A 74 -9.74 9.01 -26.59
N GLY A 75 -9.64 10.23 -27.13
CA GLY A 75 -9.89 10.49 -28.55
C GLY A 75 -8.96 9.70 -29.49
N GLU A 76 -7.67 9.63 -29.19
CA GLU A 76 -6.69 8.86 -29.96
C GLU A 76 -6.97 7.36 -29.91
N ALA A 77 -7.36 6.82 -28.74
CA ALA A 77 -7.71 5.41 -28.58
C ALA A 77 -8.93 5.02 -29.45
N PHE A 78 -9.98 5.84 -29.43
CA PHE A 78 -11.18 5.58 -30.27
C PHE A 78 -10.90 5.83 -31.75
N GLY A 79 -10.13 6.87 -32.08
CA GLY A 79 -9.77 7.19 -33.46
C GLY A 79 -8.95 6.07 -34.11
N GLY A 80 -7.91 5.58 -33.43
CA GLY A 80 -7.06 4.49 -33.93
C GLY A 80 -7.82 3.17 -34.13
N GLU A 81 -8.78 2.86 -33.25
CA GLU A 81 -9.62 1.67 -33.38
C GLU A 81 -10.58 1.77 -34.57
N LEU A 82 -11.22 2.93 -34.74
CA LEU A 82 -12.08 3.18 -35.91
C LEU A 82 -11.31 3.04 -37.22
N ASP A 83 -10.10 3.57 -37.26
CA ASP A 83 -9.21 3.52 -38.42
C ASP A 83 -8.78 2.07 -38.74
N ARG A 84 -8.57 1.24 -37.71
CA ARG A 84 -8.31 -0.19 -37.84
C ARG A 84 -9.52 -0.95 -38.39
N MET A 85 -10.71 -0.64 -37.90
CA MET A 85 -11.97 -1.26 -38.36
C MET A 85 -12.31 -0.90 -39.81
N LEU A 86 -12.01 0.33 -40.24
CA LEU A 86 -12.23 0.75 -41.63
C LEU A 86 -11.24 0.06 -42.58
N ARG A 87 -9.97 -0.09 -42.18
CA ARG A 87 -8.97 -0.85 -42.95
C ARG A 87 -9.29 -2.34 -43.07
N SER A 88 -9.83 -2.97 -42.03
CA SER A 88 -10.23 -4.38 -42.09
C SER A 88 -11.48 -4.63 -42.95
N ARG A 89 -12.33 -3.62 -43.15
CA ARG A 89 -13.50 -3.68 -44.04
C ARG A 89 -13.22 -3.31 -45.50
N GLY A 90 -12.14 -2.59 -45.79
CA GLY A 90 -11.75 -2.18 -47.14
C GLY A 90 -11.00 -3.23 -47.96
N GLY A 91 -10.62 -4.37 -47.36
CA GLY A 91 -9.91 -5.47 -48.01
C GLY A 91 -10.85 -6.52 -48.60
N SER A 92 -11.69 -6.16 -49.56
CA SER A 92 -12.44 -7.10 -50.42
C SER A 92 -12.81 -6.35 -51.71
N GLY A 93 -11.96 -6.49 -52.72
CA GLY A 93 -12.09 -5.84 -54.03
C GLY A 93 -10.80 -5.99 -54.81
#